data_AF-A0ABD1W937-F1
#
_entry.id   AF-A0ABD1W937-F1
#
_cell.length_a   1.000
_cell.length_b   1.000
_cell.length_c   1.000
_cell.angle_alpha   90.00
_cell.angle_beta   90.00
_cell.angle_gamma   90.00
#
_symmetry.space_group_name_H-M   'P 1'
#
loop_
_entity.id
_entity.type
_entity.pdbx_description
1 polymer ?
#
loop_
_entity_poly.entity_id
_entity_poly.type
_entity_poly.pdbx_seq_one_letter_code
_entity_poly.pdbx_strand_id
1 'polypeptide(L)'
;MVELLTGQKAISSIRSQDQGKSLATNFLQSIEENSLFDILDARVLNEGRKEEIMAIAQLARRCLYLNGKRRPTMKEVAAELEAIQGSSVQDNLGDTRGGGGGVLGGTRTPQLFGGKKN
;
A
#
# COMPACT_ATOMS: atom_id res chain seq x y z
N MET A 1 1.85 -7.50 13.88
CA MET A 1 0.81 -6.96 12.96
C MET A 1 -0.56 -6.96 13.60
N VAL A 2 -1.13 -8.13 13.96
CA VAL A 2 -2.48 -8.21 14.54
C VAL A 2 -2.67 -7.43 15.84
N GLU A 3 -1.65 -7.40 16.69
CA GLU A 3 -1.68 -6.60 17.94
C GLU A 3 -1.84 -5.10 17.68
N LEU A 4 -1.24 -4.57 16.61
CA LEU A 4 -1.34 -3.15 16.25
C LEU A 4 -2.72 -2.79 15.71
N LEU A 5 -3.33 -3.70 14.94
CA LEU A 5 -4.66 -3.51 14.37
C LEU A 5 -5.77 -3.56 15.43
N THR A 6 -5.62 -4.42 16.43
CA THR A 6 -6.64 -4.68 17.45
C THR A 6 -6.40 -3.92 18.75
N GLY A 7 -5.21 -3.37 18.96
CA GLY A 7 -4.80 -2.79 20.25
C GLY A 7 -4.65 -3.83 21.37
N GLN A 8 -4.78 -5.13 21.05
CA GLN A 8 -4.76 -6.23 22.02
C GLN A 8 -3.41 -6.94 22.03
N LYS A 9 -3.03 -7.49 23.19
CA LYS A 9 -1.76 -8.21 23.38
C LYS A 9 -1.87 -9.62 22.78
N ALA A 10 -0.86 -10.10 22.06
CA ALA A 10 -0.86 -11.40 21.38
C ALA A 10 -1.10 -12.58 22.34
N ILE A 11 -0.67 -12.42 23.59
CA ILE A 11 -0.90 -13.36 24.68
C ILE A 11 -1.44 -12.55 25.85
N SER A 12 -2.75 -12.60 26.08
CA SER A 12 -3.33 -12.14 27.34
C SER A 12 -2.94 -13.13 28.43
N SER A 13 -2.01 -12.74 29.31
CA SER A 13 -1.57 -13.51 30.49
C SER A 13 -2.67 -13.68 31.55
N ILE A 14 -3.92 -13.30 31.26
CA ILE A 14 -5.05 -13.52 32.13
C ILE A 14 -5.62 -14.89 31.75
N ARG A 15 -5.33 -15.88 32.60
CA ARG A 15 -6.03 -17.16 32.65
C ARG A 15 -7.51 -16.92 32.90
N SER A 16 -8.27 -16.60 31.87
CA SER A 16 -9.73 -16.65 31.88
C SER A 16 -10.15 -17.78 30.95
N GLN A 17 -10.18 -18.97 31.56
CA GLN A 17 -11.20 -20.03 31.51
C GLN A 17 -12.17 -20.24 30.31
N ASP A 18 -12.09 -19.51 29.19
CA ASP A 18 -12.93 -19.80 28.02
C ASP A 18 -12.12 -19.62 26.74
N GLN A 19 -11.71 -20.76 26.18
CA GLN A 19 -11.14 -20.97 24.85
C GLN A 19 -9.71 -20.46 24.64
N GLY A 20 -8.73 -21.38 24.70
CA GLY A 20 -7.32 -21.19 24.33
C GLY A 20 -7.07 -20.89 22.85
N LYS A 21 -7.82 -19.95 22.27
CA LYS A 21 -7.66 -19.45 20.92
C LYS A 21 -6.70 -18.26 20.97
N SER A 22 -5.55 -18.41 20.33
CA SER A 22 -4.58 -17.32 20.18
C SER A 22 -5.25 -16.11 19.51
N LEU A 23 -4.77 -14.88 19.77
CA LEU A 23 -5.24 -13.67 19.07
C LEU A 23 -5.19 -13.84 17.54
N ALA A 24 -4.19 -14.59 17.05
CA ALA A 24 -4.08 -14.96 15.64
C ALA A 24 -5.26 -15.82 15.16
N THR A 25 -5.69 -16.83 15.92
CA THR A 25 -6.82 -17.68 15.57
C THR A 25 -8.13 -16.90 15.55
N ASN A 26 -8.37 -16.04 16.55
CA ASN A 26 -9.55 -15.18 16.60
C ASN A 26 -9.59 -14.19 15.42
N PHE A 27 -8.44 -13.58 15.12
CA PHE A 27 -8.30 -12.68 13.97
C PHE A 27 -8.59 -13.36 12.63
N LEU A 28 -8.08 -14.60 12.43
CA LEU A 28 -8.37 -15.37 11.23
C LEU A 28 -9.87 -15.66 11.07
N GLN A 29 -10.53 -16.05 12.17
CA GLN A 29 -11.97 -16.30 12.18
C GLN A 29 -12.76 -15.02 11.88
N SER A 30 -12.37 -13.88 12.47
CA SER A 30 -13.02 -12.59 12.25
C SER A 30 -12.91 -12.13 10.78
N ILE A 31 -11.80 -12.45 10.09
CA ILE A 31 -11.68 -12.17 8.65
C ILE A 31 -12.58 -13.08 7.82
N GLU A 32 -12.71 -14.36 8.19
CA GLU A 32 -13.56 -15.33 7.49
C GLU A 32 -15.05 -14.98 7.62
N GLU A 33 -15.45 -14.50 8.79
CA GLU A 33 -16.81 -14.04 9.08
C GLU A 33 -17.09 -12.60 8.59
N ASN A 34 -16.12 -11.93 7.97
CA ASN A 34 -16.20 -10.51 7.57
C ASN A 34 -16.49 -9.55 8.75
N SER A 35 -16.22 -9.98 9.97
CA SER A 35 -16.39 -9.22 11.22
C SER A 35 -15.07 -8.61 11.71
N LEU A 36 -14.11 -8.40 10.81
CA LEU A 36 -12.83 -7.78 11.15
C LEU A 36 -13.01 -6.42 11.83
N PHE A 37 -13.97 -5.61 11.37
CA PHE A 37 -14.19 -4.26 11.91
C PHE A 37 -14.65 -4.24 13.37
N ASP A 38 -15.22 -5.33 13.89
CA ASP A 38 -15.61 -5.46 15.30
C ASP A 38 -14.41 -5.66 16.23
N ILE A 39 -13.31 -6.23 15.75
CA ILE A 39 -12.12 -6.51 16.55
C ILE A 39 -11.02 -5.44 16.43
N LEU A 40 -11.17 -4.49 15.50
CA LEU A 40 -10.20 -3.42 15.28
C LEU A 40 -10.29 -2.36 16.37
N ASP A 41 -9.16 -1.76 16.71
CA ASP A 41 -9.10 -0.64 17.65
C ASP A 41 -9.84 0.57 17.03
N ALA A 42 -10.64 1.27 17.85
CA ALA A 42 -11.41 2.43 17.41
C ALA A 42 -10.53 3.52 16.78
N ARG A 43 -9.26 3.64 17.21
CA ARG A 43 -8.29 4.57 16.62
C ARG A 43 -7.94 4.17 15.19
N VAL A 44 -7.71 2.89 14.95
CA VAL A 44 -7.42 2.36 13.60
C VAL A 44 -8.60 2.59 12.67
N LEU A 45 -9.83 2.38 13.16
CA LEU A 45 -11.06 2.64 12.39
C LEU A 45 -11.28 4.12 12.08
N ASN A 46 -10.86 5.01 12.98
CA ASN A 46 -11.05 6.46 12.84
C ASN A 46 -9.94 7.13 12.00
N GLU A 47 -8.71 6.62 12.07
CA GLU A 47 -7.54 7.19 11.40
C GLU A 47 -7.22 6.52 10.07
N GLY A 48 -7.53 5.22 9.90
CA GLY A 48 -7.21 4.45 8.71
C GLY A 48 -8.35 4.35 7.70
N ARG A 49 -8.02 4.35 6.40
CA ARG A 49 -9.03 4.05 5.36
C ARG A 49 -9.42 2.57 5.43
N LYS A 50 -10.71 2.27 5.26
CA LYS A 50 -11.23 0.88 5.30
C LYS A 50 -10.51 -0.04 4.29
N GLU A 51 -10.15 0.49 3.12
CA GLU A 51 -9.43 -0.25 2.08
C GLU A 51 -8.00 -0.63 2.52
N GLU A 52 -7.27 0.32 3.12
CA GLU A 52 -5.91 0.08 3.64
C GLU A 52 -5.93 -0.91 4.80
N ILE A 53 -6.87 -0.73 5.73
CA ILE A 53 -7.08 -1.63 6.86
C ILE A 53 -7.35 -3.05 6.36
N MET A 54 -8.22 -3.20 5.36
CA MET A 54 -8.53 -4.50 4.78
C MET A 54 -7.32 -5.11 4.09
N ALA A 55 -6.53 -4.32 3.35
CA ALA A 55 -5.29 -4.79 2.72
C ALA A 55 -4.27 -5.29 3.75
N ILE A 56 -4.04 -4.52 4.84
CA ILE A 56 -3.13 -4.91 5.93
C ILE A 56 -3.65 -6.18 6.62
N ALA A 57 -4.96 -6.32 6.80
CA ALA A 57 -5.55 -7.49 7.42
C ALA A 57 -5.41 -8.75 6.55
N GLN A 58 -5.58 -8.63 5.23
CA GLN A 58 -5.33 -9.70 4.27
C GLN A 58 -3.85 -10.13 4.26
N LEU A 59 -2.94 -9.17 4.38
CA LEU A 59 -1.51 -9.44 4.53
C LEU A 59 -1.25 -10.18 5.86
N ALA A 60 -1.79 -9.70 6.97
CA ALA A 60 -1.67 -10.35 8.28
C ALA A 60 -2.22 -11.79 8.25
N ARG A 61 -3.34 -12.04 7.56
CA ARG A 61 -3.88 -13.39 7.33
C ARG A 61 -2.87 -14.28 6.63
N ARG A 62 -2.22 -13.80 5.57
CA ARG A 62 -1.19 -14.55 4.85
C ARG A 62 0.03 -14.85 5.73
N CYS A 63 0.43 -13.91 6.58
CA CYS A 63 1.51 -14.11 7.55
C CYS A 63 1.18 -15.18 8.60
N LEU A 64 -0.10 -15.34 8.95
CA LEU A 64 -0.58 -16.27 9.97
C LEU A 64 -0.88 -17.69 9.45
N TYR A 65 -0.71 -17.97 8.15
CA TYR A 65 -0.91 -19.33 7.63
C TYR A 65 -0.10 -20.36 8.43
N LEU A 66 -0.73 -21.47 8.82
CA LEU A 66 -0.03 -22.57 9.51
C LEU A 66 1.05 -23.20 8.61
N ASN A 67 0.83 -23.20 7.30
CA ASN A 67 1.79 -23.68 6.33
C ASN A 67 2.86 -22.62 6.04
N GLY A 68 4.07 -22.81 6.57
CA GLY A 68 5.20 -21.90 6.38
C GLY A 68 5.59 -21.66 4.92
N LYS A 69 5.33 -22.61 4.01
CA LYS A 69 5.59 -22.45 2.56
C LYS A 69 4.67 -21.45 1.88
N ARG A 70 3.53 -21.11 2.49
CA ARG A 70 2.57 -20.11 2.00
C ARG A 70 2.73 -18.76 2.70
N ARG A 71 3.59 -18.67 3.73
CA ARG A 71 3.84 -17.40 4.41
C ARG A 71 4.69 -16.52 3.48
N PRO A 72 4.30 -15.26 3.28
CA PRO A 72 5.13 -14.32 2.56
C PRO A 72 6.44 -14.11 3.31
N THR A 73 7.49 -13.81 2.56
CA THR A 73 8.77 -13.42 3.15
C THR A 73 8.67 -12.01 3.75
N MET A 74 9.49 -11.68 4.75
CA MET A 74 9.49 -10.32 5.33
C MET A 74 9.76 -9.22 4.29
N LYS A 75 10.45 -9.55 3.19
CA LYS A 75 10.65 -8.64 2.05
C LYS A 75 9.34 -8.33 1.32
N GLU A 76 8.54 -9.36 1.05
CA GLU A 76 7.22 -9.19 0.43
C GLU A 76 6.25 -8.45 1.36
N VAL A 77 6.29 -8.78 2.66
CA VAL A 77 5.49 -8.09 3.68
C VAL A 77 5.83 -6.60 3.72
N ALA A 78 7.11 -6.24 3.71
CA ALA A 78 7.54 -4.84 3.67
C ALA A 78 7.07 -4.14 2.39
N ALA A 79 7.29 -4.74 1.22
CA ALA A 79 6.90 -4.17 -0.06
C ALA A 79 5.38 -3.92 -0.18
N GLU A 80 4.55 -4.84 0.32
CA GLU A 80 3.10 -4.63 0.32
C GLU A 80 2.66 -3.58 1.34
N LEU A 81 3.30 -3.50 2.51
CA LEU A 81 3.03 -2.41 3.46
C LEU A 81 3.41 -1.04 2.89
N GLU A 82 4.55 -0.95 2.19
CA GLU A 82 4.97 0.26 1.48
C GLU A 82 3.99 0.61 0.36
N ALA A 83 3.46 -0.36 -0.39
CA ALA A 83 2.45 -0.11 -1.41
C ALA A 83 1.14 0.41 -0.80
N ILE A 84 0.71 -0.13 0.34
CA ILE A 84 -0.49 0.33 1.04
C ILE A 84 -0.30 1.78 1.52
N GLN A 85 0.83 2.09 2.17
CA GLN A 85 1.14 3.45 2.62
C GLN A 85 1.36 4.44 1.45
N GLY A 86 2.04 3.99 0.40
CA GLY A 86 2.38 4.77 -0.80
C GLY A 86 1.19 5.03 -1.72
N SER A 87 0.09 4.29 -1.59
CA SER A 87 -1.16 4.57 -2.31
C SER A 87 -1.85 5.86 -1.86
N SER A 88 -1.38 6.51 -0.79
CA SER A 88 -1.73 7.89 -0.43
C SER A 88 -0.93 8.95 -1.21
N VAL A 89 0.10 8.55 -1.97
CA VAL A 89 0.98 9.42 -2.76
C VAL A 89 1.03 8.91 -4.21
N GLN A 90 -0.13 8.92 -4.89
CA GLN A 90 -0.15 9.08 -6.35
C GLN A 90 -0.65 10.48 -6.68
N ASP A 91 0.21 11.46 -6.45
CA ASP A 91 0.36 12.56 -7.40
C ASP A 91 1.83 12.98 -7.40
N ASN A 92 2.42 13.06 -8.60
CA ASN A 92 3.78 13.51 -8.92
C ASN A 92 4.94 12.50 -8.76
N LEU A 93 5.08 11.61 -9.74
CA LEU A 93 6.36 11.54 -10.44
C LEU A 93 6.11 11.78 -11.92
N GLY A 94 6.23 13.06 -12.29
CA GLY A 94 6.25 13.52 -13.66
C GLY A 94 7.31 12.78 -14.47
N ASP A 95 6.81 12.05 -15.44
CA ASP A 95 7.51 11.64 -16.64
C ASP A 95 8.24 12.83 -17.26
N THR A 96 9.57 12.70 -17.44
CA THR A 96 10.29 13.05 -18.69
C THR A 96 11.80 12.86 -18.46
N ARG A 97 12.28 11.62 -18.71
CA ARG A 97 13.67 11.38 -19.15
C ARG A 97 13.61 10.97 -20.61
N GLY A 98 13.79 11.94 -21.50
CA GLY A 98 13.97 11.74 -22.94
C GLY A 98 14.97 12.74 -23.49
N GLY A 99 16.26 12.43 -23.37
CA GLY A 99 17.34 13.15 -24.06
C GLY A 99 17.58 12.58 -25.47
N GLY A 100 18.11 13.42 -26.35
CA GLY A 100 18.56 13.10 -27.71
C GLY A 100 17.73 13.85 -28.75
N GLY A 101 18.22 14.87 -29.48
CA GLY A 101 19.50 14.91 -30.18
C GLY A 101 19.30 14.39 -31.60
N GLY A 102 18.92 15.28 -32.53
CA GLY A 102 18.70 14.94 -33.93
C GLY A 102 18.53 16.19 -34.78
N VAL A 103 19.65 16.68 -35.31
CA VAL A 103 19.71 17.64 -36.44
C VAL A 103 18.98 17.06 -37.65
N LEU A 104 18.50 17.91 -38.56
CA LEU A 104 18.61 17.77 -40.03
C LEU A 104 17.75 18.84 -40.75
N GLY A 105 18.43 19.78 -41.42
CA GLY A 105 18.06 20.31 -42.74
C GLY A 105 16.88 21.28 -42.87
N GLY A 106 17.16 22.56 -43.14
CA GLY A 106 16.17 23.52 -43.64
C GLY A 106 16.83 24.75 -44.22
N THR A 107 16.83 24.85 -45.54
CA THR A 107 17.59 25.77 -46.41
C THR A 107 17.37 27.26 -46.16
N ARG A 108 18.48 28.01 -46.32
CA ARG A 108 18.56 29.47 -46.51
C ARG A 108 17.44 30.00 -47.43
N THR A 109 16.63 30.93 -46.92
CA THR A 109 15.87 31.87 -47.75
C THR A 109 16.59 33.23 -47.72
N PRO A 110 16.91 33.83 -48.88
CA PRO A 110 17.60 35.11 -48.93
C PRO A 110 16.65 36.27 -48.64
N GLN A 111 17.18 37.26 -47.92
CA GLN A 111 16.62 38.61 -47.75
C GLN A 111 16.26 39.24 -49.10
N LEU A 112 14.99 39.60 -49.30
CA LEU A 112 14.58 40.48 -50.39
C LEU A 112 14.58 41.93 -49.89
N PHE A 113 15.57 42.69 -50.35
CA PHE A 113 15.54 44.14 -50.40
C PHE A 113 14.39 44.60 -51.30
N GLY A 114 13.63 45.61 -50.86
CA GLY A 114 12.94 46.53 -51.80
C GLY A 114 11.47 46.83 -51.51
N GLY A 115 11.22 47.89 -50.74
CA GLY A 115 9.98 48.69 -50.80
C GLY A 115 10.40 50.17 -50.76
N LYS A 116 10.72 50.79 -51.90
CA LYS A 116 9.83 51.45 -52.88
C LYS A 116 9.25 52.76 -52.36
N LYS A 117 9.86 53.83 -52.89
CA LYS A 117 9.45 55.23 -52.94
C LYS A 117 7.98 55.36 -53.39
N ASN A 118 7.17 56.09 -52.63
CA ASN A 118 6.23 57.10 -53.11
C ASN A 118 5.92 58.04 -51.94
#